data_AF-X0S9R9-F1
#
_entry.id   AF-X0S9R9-F1
#
_cell.length_a   1.000
_cell.length_b   1.000
_cell.length_c   1.000
_cell.angle_alpha   90.00
_cell.angle_beta   90.00
_cell.angle_gamma   90.00
#
_symmetry.space_group_name_H-M   'P 1'
#
loop_
_entity.id
_entity.type
_entity.pdbx_description
1 polymer ?
#
loop_
_entity_poly.entity_id
_entity_poly.type
_entity_poly.pdbx_seq_one_letter_code
_entity_poly.pdbx_strand_id
1 'polypeptide(L)'
;SMLEERTKAPAERSPSIMEAPSMFQVARIIGQTLREVIADTPDTGQRGESPFDATLIVGGQIAGDPPRLFLIYPEGNFIEAGKGTPYFQIGETKYGRPILVRAYEPEMSFEAAVKLLLVSFDSTIKANLSVGPPLDMQLYETNSCTQGLSQRIDADNEYLQTISKGWGSALKKAFESLPDVTLNKQNDTA
;
A
#
# COMPACT_ATOMS: atom_id res chain seq x y z
N SER A 1 -8.46 -19.35 4.52
CA SER A 1 -7.21 -19.13 3.74
C SER A 1 -6.25 -20.30 3.94
N MET A 2 -5.39 -20.67 2.97
CA MET A 2 -4.39 -21.76 3.16
C MET A 2 -3.49 -21.51 4.38
N LEU A 3 -3.20 -20.25 4.69
CA LEU A 3 -2.43 -19.86 5.89
C LEU A 3 -3.15 -20.25 7.20
N GLU A 4 -4.48 -20.12 7.23
CA GLU A 4 -5.30 -20.53 8.38
C GLU A 4 -5.43 -22.06 8.45
N GLU A 5 -5.52 -22.73 7.30
CA GLU A 5 -5.60 -24.19 7.22
C GLU A 5 -4.33 -24.87 7.73
N ARG A 6 -3.15 -24.34 7.36
CA ARG A 6 -1.84 -24.75 7.90
C ARG A 6 -1.70 -24.52 9.41
N THR A 7 -2.49 -23.62 9.98
CA THR A 7 -2.50 -23.40 11.44
C THR A 7 -3.39 -24.42 12.18
N LYS A 8 -4.31 -25.10 11.48
CA LYS A 8 -5.26 -26.05 12.08
C LYS A 8 -4.82 -27.52 12.00
N ALA A 9 -3.97 -27.89 11.05
CA ALA A 9 -3.55 -29.28 10.83
C ALA A 9 -2.25 -29.61 11.59
N PRO A 10 -2.28 -30.40 12.68
CA PRO A 10 -1.08 -30.67 13.50
C PRO A 10 -0.04 -31.60 12.84
N ALA A 11 -0.36 -32.20 11.70
CA ALA A 11 0.40 -33.30 11.11
C ALA A 11 1.28 -32.92 9.90
N GLU A 12 1.07 -31.74 9.28
CA GLU A 12 1.86 -31.28 8.14
C GLU A 12 2.77 -30.13 8.57
N ARG A 13 4.01 -30.46 8.94
CA ARG A 13 5.04 -29.52 9.41
C ARG A 13 5.46 -28.53 8.32
N SER A 14 4.67 -27.50 8.10
CA SER A 14 5.17 -26.19 7.68
C SER A 14 4.96 -25.24 8.85
N PRO A 15 6.00 -24.52 9.34
CA PRO A 15 5.83 -23.63 10.49
C PRO A 15 4.71 -22.63 10.17
N SER A 16 3.70 -22.56 11.05
CA SER A 16 2.66 -21.52 10.93
C SER A 16 3.31 -20.15 11.00
N ILE A 17 2.72 -19.15 10.34
CA ILE A 17 3.17 -17.77 10.48
C ILE A 17 3.12 -17.30 11.94
N MET A 18 2.27 -17.92 12.77
CA MET A 18 2.13 -17.62 14.20
C MET A 18 3.27 -18.20 15.05
N GLU A 19 3.98 -19.21 14.54
CA GLU A 19 5.10 -19.87 15.21
C GLU A 19 6.46 -19.46 14.64
N ALA A 20 6.46 -18.63 13.60
CA ALA A 20 7.67 -18.15 12.95
C ALA A 20 8.49 -17.28 13.92
N PRO A 21 9.81 -17.49 14.02
CA PRO A 21 10.63 -16.80 15.02
C PRO A 21 10.99 -15.36 14.65
N SER A 22 10.69 -14.91 13.42
CA SER A 22 10.94 -13.54 12.99
C SER A 22 10.08 -13.16 11.78
N MET A 23 9.87 -11.85 11.57
CA MET A 23 9.07 -11.37 10.44
C MET A 23 9.69 -11.71 9.08
N PHE A 24 11.00 -11.93 9.01
CA PHE A 24 11.65 -12.45 7.80
C PHE A 24 11.19 -13.88 7.47
N GLN A 25 11.07 -14.74 8.48
CA GLN A 25 10.53 -16.09 8.28
C GLN A 25 9.04 -16.04 7.91
N VAL A 26 8.27 -15.13 8.52
CA VAL A 26 6.87 -14.87 8.11
C VAL A 26 6.79 -14.50 6.62
N ALA A 27 7.60 -13.53 6.17
CA ALA A 27 7.65 -13.12 4.76
C ALA A 27 8.01 -14.28 3.83
N ARG A 28 8.98 -15.13 4.22
CA ARG A 28 9.37 -16.32 3.46
C ARG A 28 8.25 -17.37 3.37
N ILE A 29 7.55 -17.64 4.46
CA ILE A 29 6.39 -18.57 4.47
C ILE A 29 5.28 -18.04 3.56
N ILE A 30 4.97 -16.74 3.65
CA ILE A 30 3.94 -16.10 2.81
C ILE A 30 4.36 -16.13 1.34
N GLY A 31 5.60 -15.80 1.01
CA GLY A 31 6.11 -15.83 -0.37
C GLY A 31 6.09 -17.23 -0.98
N GLN A 32 6.49 -18.26 -0.22
CA GLN A 32 6.37 -19.64 -0.66
C GLN A 32 4.91 -20.04 -0.91
N THR A 33 4.02 -19.66 0.01
CA THR A 33 2.58 -19.95 -0.09
C THR A 33 1.96 -19.26 -1.31
N LEU A 34 2.32 -18.00 -1.56
CA LEU A 34 1.86 -17.25 -2.74
C LEU A 34 2.28 -17.94 -4.03
N ARG A 35 3.55 -18.31 -4.15
CA ARG A 35 4.09 -19.01 -5.32
C ARG A 35 3.38 -20.35 -5.56
N GLU A 36 3.11 -21.11 -4.50
CA GLU A 36 2.36 -22.37 -4.58
C GLU A 36 0.94 -22.15 -5.12
N VAL A 37 0.21 -21.17 -4.59
CA VAL A 37 -1.15 -20.83 -5.05
C VAL A 37 -1.18 -20.40 -6.52
N ILE A 38 -0.21 -19.59 -6.94
CA ILE A 38 -0.10 -19.17 -8.35
C ILE A 38 0.17 -20.38 -9.25
N ALA A 39 1.07 -21.29 -8.84
CA ALA A 39 1.41 -22.49 -9.60
C ALA A 39 0.25 -23.50 -9.72
N ASP A 40 -0.59 -23.59 -8.69
CA ASP A 40 -1.74 -24.52 -8.64
C ASP A 40 -2.99 -23.97 -9.36
N THR A 41 -2.99 -22.71 -9.80
CA THR A 41 -4.12 -22.10 -10.50
C THR A 41 -4.17 -22.62 -11.94
N PRO A 42 -5.23 -23.37 -12.35
CA PRO A 42 -5.29 -23.98 -13.67
C PRO A 42 -5.36 -22.92 -14.77
N ASP A 43 -4.64 -23.18 -15.87
CA ASP A 43 -4.57 -22.32 -17.07
C ASP A 43 -5.90 -22.38 -17.86
N THR A 44 -6.97 -21.83 -17.29
CA THR A 44 -8.33 -21.92 -17.86
C THR A 44 -8.55 -20.87 -18.94
N GLY A 45 -7.96 -21.12 -20.12
CA GLY A 45 -8.43 -20.59 -21.40
C GLY A 45 -7.80 -19.25 -21.83
N GLN A 46 -7.33 -19.24 -23.09
CA GLN A 46 -6.76 -18.13 -23.87
C GLN A 46 -5.78 -17.25 -23.07
N ARG A 47 -4.49 -17.31 -23.41
CA ARG A 47 -3.45 -16.36 -22.98
C ARG A 47 -3.88 -14.90 -23.27
N GLY A 48 -4.74 -14.35 -22.42
CA GLY A 48 -5.08 -12.95 -22.38
C GLY A 48 -4.05 -12.29 -21.50
N GLU A 49 -2.89 -11.97 -22.09
CA GLU A 49 -1.85 -10.99 -21.71
C GLU A 49 -1.48 -10.70 -20.23
N SER A 50 -2.05 -11.36 -19.23
CA SER A 50 -1.71 -11.17 -17.82
C SER A 50 -1.73 -12.54 -17.13
N PRO A 51 -0.56 -13.04 -16.67
CA PRO A 51 -0.54 -14.15 -15.73
C PRO A 51 -1.35 -13.77 -14.49
N PHE A 52 -1.89 -14.77 -13.80
CA PHE A 52 -2.60 -14.59 -12.53
C PHE A 52 -1.56 -14.22 -11.45
N ASP A 53 -1.14 -12.96 -11.45
CA ASP A 53 -0.08 -12.44 -10.60
C ASP A 53 -0.66 -11.69 -9.41
N ALA A 54 -0.16 -12.00 -8.21
CA ALA A 54 -0.50 -11.29 -6.99
C ALA A 54 0.77 -10.80 -6.30
N THR A 55 0.71 -9.59 -5.76
CA THR A 55 1.78 -8.97 -4.96
C THR A 55 1.19 -8.64 -3.60
N LEU A 56 1.95 -8.90 -2.53
CA LEU A 56 1.48 -8.70 -1.15
C LEU A 56 2.40 -7.75 -0.38
N ILE A 57 1.83 -6.96 0.51
CA ILE A 57 2.60 -6.24 1.54
C ILE A 57 2.40 -6.98 2.85
N VAL A 58 3.49 -7.32 3.54
CA VAL A 58 3.49 -7.98 4.84
C VAL A 58 4.18 -7.09 5.85
N GLY A 59 3.44 -6.60 6.84
CA GLY A 59 3.96 -5.76 7.91
C GLY A 59 3.53 -6.27 9.28
N GLY A 60 4.37 -6.03 10.28
CA GLY A 60 4.06 -6.42 11.66
C GLY A 60 5.29 -6.44 12.55
N GLN A 61 5.14 -7.01 13.74
CA GLN A 61 6.20 -7.14 14.73
C GLN A 61 6.03 -8.45 15.48
N ILE A 62 7.15 -9.11 15.77
CA ILE A 62 7.24 -10.21 16.73
C ILE A 62 7.91 -9.67 17.99
N ALA A 63 7.39 -10.05 19.15
CA ALA A 63 7.89 -9.55 20.44
C ALA A 63 9.40 -9.77 20.58
N GLY A 64 10.13 -8.71 20.93
CA GLY A 64 11.60 -8.71 21.04
C GLY A 64 12.33 -8.19 19.81
N ASP A 65 11.68 -8.14 18.64
CA ASP A 65 12.22 -7.58 17.40
C ASP A 65 11.53 -6.25 17.04
N PRO A 66 12.16 -5.33 16.28
CA PRO A 66 11.49 -4.13 15.78
C PRO A 66 10.40 -4.47 14.74
N PRO A 67 9.44 -3.56 14.48
CA PRO A 67 8.49 -3.71 13.37
C PRO A 67 9.22 -3.80 12.04
N ARG A 68 8.73 -4.66 11.14
CA ARG A 68 9.30 -4.89 9.80
C ARG A 68 8.20 -4.89 8.75
N LEU A 69 8.56 -4.48 7.53
CA LEU A 69 7.65 -4.34 6.39
C LEU A 69 8.30 -4.92 5.14
N PHE A 70 7.59 -5.80 4.43
CA PHE A 70 8.07 -6.50 3.26
C PHE A 70 7.11 -6.34 2.08
N LEU A 71 7.65 -6.31 0.87
CA LEU A 71 6.92 -6.43 -0.39
C LEU A 71 7.23 -7.80 -0.99
N ILE A 72 6.22 -8.65 -1.10
CA ILE A 72 6.30 -10.00 -1.64
C ILE A 72 5.87 -9.98 -3.11
N TYR A 73 6.74 -10.43 -4.00
CA TYR A 73 6.49 -10.53 -5.43
C TYR A 73 5.84 -11.88 -5.80
N PRO A 74 5.21 -12.00 -6.99
CA PRO A 74 4.57 -13.24 -7.44
C PRO A 74 5.49 -14.47 -7.42
N GLU A 75 6.80 -14.28 -7.65
CA GLU A 75 7.80 -15.36 -7.63
C GLU A 75 8.11 -15.88 -6.21
N GLY A 76 7.54 -15.24 -5.18
CA GLY A 76 7.71 -15.57 -3.77
C GLY A 76 8.97 -14.99 -3.13
N ASN A 77 9.81 -14.29 -3.88
CA ASN A 77 10.88 -13.45 -3.33
C ASN A 77 10.30 -12.14 -2.80
N PHE A 78 11.10 -11.41 -2.01
CA PHE A 78 10.65 -10.19 -1.35
C PHE A 78 11.79 -9.22 -1.08
N ILE A 79 11.42 -7.95 -0.92
CA ILE A 79 12.30 -6.88 -0.41
C ILE A 79 11.75 -6.33 0.90
N GLU A 80 12.62 -5.73 1.70
CA GLU A 80 12.28 -5.12 2.99
C GLU A 80 12.35 -3.60 2.92
N ALA A 81 11.44 -2.91 3.60
CA ALA A 81 11.50 -1.48 3.77
C ALA A 81 12.74 -1.07 4.57
N GLY A 82 13.34 0.05 4.22
CA GLY A 82 14.51 0.58 4.89
C GLY A 82 14.51 2.10 4.88
N LYS A 83 15.57 2.72 5.39
CA LYS A 83 15.65 4.19 5.50
C LYS A 83 15.48 4.91 4.16
N GLY A 84 15.95 4.31 3.05
CA GLY A 84 15.80 4.87 1.71
C GLY A 84 14.43 4.66 1.08
N THR A 85 13.69 3.64 1.53
CA THR A 85 12.36 3.27 1.02
C THR A 85 11.49 2.82 2.19
N PRO A 86 10.86 3.75 2.91
CA PRO A 86 10.18 3.46 4.18
C PRO A 86 8.75 2.93 4.02
N TYR A 87 8.20 2.94 2.80
CA TYR A 87 6.86 2.44 2.49
C TYR A 87 6.83 1.69 1.16
N PHE A 88 5.80 0.87 0.98
CA PHE A 88 5.48 0.21 -0.28
C PHE A 88 4.06 0.54 -0.72
N GLN A 89 3.81 0.42 -2.03
CA GLN A 89 2.49 0.54 -2.63
C GLN A 89 2.30 -0.62 -3.61
N ILE A 90 1.08 -1.15 -3.70
CA ILE A 90 0.66 -2.19 -4.66
C ILE A 90 -0.63 -1.76 -5.37
N GLY A 91 -0.93 -2.36 -6.53
CA GLY A 91 -2.08 -1.98 -7.36
C GLY A 91 -1.85 -0.69 -8.17
N GLU A 92 -2.82 0.21 -8.17
CA GLU A 92 -2.78 1.49 -8.92
C GLU A 92 -2.04 2.60 -8.14
N THR A 93 -0.72 2.57 -8.21
CA THR A 93 0.14 3.37 -7.32
C THR A 93 0.51 4.76 -7.86
N LYS A 94 0.42 4.96 -9.18
CA LYS A 94 1.04 6.11 -9.88
C LYS A 94 0.43 7.46 -9.49
N TYR A 95 -0.87 7.52 -9.24
CA TYR A 95 -1.61 8.76 -9.06
C TYR A 95 -1.41 9.40 -7.67
N GLY A 96 -1.41 8.58 -6.61
CA GLY A 96 -1.19 9.03 -5.23
C GLY A 96 0.28 9.17 -4.84
N ARG A 97 1.21 8.57 -5.59
CA ARG A 97 2.65 8.59 -5.25
C ARG A 97 3.28 9.99 -5.12
N PRO A 98 2.98 10.99 -5.97
CA PRO A 98 3.63 12.29 -5.89
C PRO A 98 3.46 13.03 -4.56
N ILE A 99 2.31 12.89 -3.88
CA ILE A 99 2.12 13.53 -2.57
C ILE A 99 2.94 12.83 -1.48
N LEU A 100 3.03 11.49 -1.53
CA LEU A 100 3.84 10.71 -0.60
C LEU A 100 5.32 11.09 -0.73
N VAL A 101 5.83 11.22 -1.97
CA VAL A 101 7.23 11.61 -2.22
C VAL A 101 7.54 13.04 -1.72
N ARG A 102 6.56 13.94 -1.76
CA ARG A 102 6.78 15.36 -1.43
C ARG A 102 6.56 15.71 0.02
N ALA A 103 5.66 14.99 0.70
CA ALA A 103 5.16 15.41 2.00
C ALA A 103 5.48 14.41 3.11
N TYR A 104 5.84 13.16 2.81
CA TYR A 104 6.17 12.18 3.85
C TYR A 104 7.43 12.60 4.62
N GLU A 105 7.33 12.54 5.95
CA GLU A 105 8.45 12.72 6.87
C GLU A 105 8.47 11.54 7.86
N PRO A 106 9.62 10.95 8.20
CA PRO A 106 9.70 9.79 9.10
C PRO A 106 9.09 10.03 10.48
N GLU A 107 9.13 11.27 10.98
CA GLU A 107 8.68 11.66 12.32
C GLU A 107 7.20 12.09 12.36
N MET A 108 6.42 11.83 11.31
CA MET A 108 4.98 12.12 11.29
C MET A 108 4.24 11.42 12.44
N SER A 109 3.30 12.13 13.07
CA SER A 109 2.29 11.48 13.91
C SER A 109 1.39 10.58 13.07
N PHE A 110 0.71 9.63 13.72
CA PHE A 110 -0.26 8.79 13.03
C PHE A 110 -1.34 9.61 12.32
N GLU A 111 -1.87 10.66 12.92
CA GLU A 111 -2.90 11.52 12.31
C GLU A 111 -2.37 12.22 11.05
N ALA A 112 -1.12 12.68 11.07
CA ALA A 112 -0.49 13.31 9.91
C ALA A 112 -0.26 12.29 8.78
N ALA A 113 0.21 11.09 9.11
CA ALA A 113 0.40 10.00 8.15
C ALA A 113 -0.93 9.53 7.54
N VAL A 114 -1.98 9.36 8.35
CA VAL A 114 -3.32 9.00 7.87
C VAL A 114 -3.87 10.08 6.95
N LYS A 115 -3.77 11.36 7.33
CA LYS A 115 -4.17 12.48 6.47
C LYS A 115 -3.43 12.45 5.12
N LEU A 116 -2.11 12.22 5.14
CA LEU A 116 -1.31 12.08 3.93
C LEU A 116 -1.78 10.91 3.05
N LEU A 117 -2.05 9.75 3.64
CA LEU A 117 -2.56 8.58 2.93
C LEU A 117 -3.95 8.84 2.32
N LEU A 118 -4.85 9.52 3.04
CA LEU A 118 -6.16 9.90 2.51
C LEU A 118 -6.05 10.86 1.32
N VAL A 119 -5.10 11.80 1.32
CA VAL A 119 -4.82 12.65 0.15
C VAL A 119 -4.26 11.84 -1.02
N SER A 120 -3.39 10.86 -0.74
CA SER A 120 -2.89 9.92 -1.75
C SER A 120 -4.02 9.12 -2.38
N PHE A 121 -4.92 8.56 -1.56
CA PHE A 121 -6.11 7.83 -2.04
C PHE A 121 -7.09 8.72 -2.80
N ASP A 122 -7.38 9.94 -2.33
CA ASP A 122 -8.25 10.90 -3.04
C ASP A 122 -7.75 11.18 -4.46
N SER A 123 -6.44 11.38 -4.61
CA SER A 123 -5.80 11.60 -5.92
C SER A 123 -5.99 10.39 -6.84
N THR A 124 -5.84 9.17 -6.30
CA THR A 124 -6.01 7.92 -7.05
C THR A 124 -7.46 7.67 -7.44
N ILE A 125 -8.41 7.80 -6.50
CA ILE A 125 -9.85 7.55 -6.74
C ILE A 125 -10.39 8.49 -7.82
N LYS A 126 -9.98 9.76 -7.82
CA LYS A 126 -10.40 10.73 -8.85
C LYS A 126 -9.83 10.43 -10.24
N ALA A 127 -8.71 9.74 -10.32
CA ALA A 127 -8.00 9.49 -11.57
C ALA A 127 -8.21 8.08 -12.14
N ASN A 128 -8.60 7.11 -11.31
CA ASN A 128 -8.81 5.73 -11.73
C ASN A 128 -9.99 5.08 -11.00
N LEU A 129 -11.01 4.67 -11.77
CA LEU A 129 -12.26 4.08 -11.28
C LEU A 129 -12.08 2.67 -10.67
N SER A 130 -10.93 2.01 -10.87
CA SER A 130 -10.63 0.72 -10.23
C SER A 130 -10.32 0.83 -8.74
N VAL A 131 -10.12 2.05 -8.22
CA VAL A 131 -9.84 2.32 -6.82
C VAL A 131 -10.98 3.15 -6.23
N GLY A 132 -11.52 2.72 -5.10
CA GLY A 132 -12.63 3.40 -4.44
C GLY A 132 -12.82 2.93 -3.00
N PRO A 133 -13.64 3.66 -2.21
CA PRO A 133 -14.07 3.22 -0.90
C PRO A 133 -14.96 1.95 -0.96
N PRO A 134 -15.10 1.21 0.14
CA PRO A 134 -14.54 1.50 1.47
C PRO A 134 -13.02 1.31 1.53
N LEU A 135 -12.33 2.17 2.29
CA LEU A 135 -10.91 2.04 2.59
C LEU A 135 -10.74 1.42 3.99
N ASP A 136 -9.92 0.40 4.10
CA ASP A 136 -9.61 -0.25 5.38
C ASP A 136 -8.25 0.24 5.90
N MET A 137 -8.22 0.70 7.15
CA MET A 137 -7.05 1.27 7.81
C MET A 137 -6.75 0.56 9.13
N GLN A 138 -5.48 0.29 9.37
CA GLN A 138 -4.98 -0.24 10.63
C GLN A 138 -3.77 0.56 11.08
N LEU A 139 -3.79 1.04 12.32
CA LEU A 139 -2.63 1.59 13.01
C LEU A 139 -1.99 0.53 13.89
N TYR A 140 -0.67 0.55 13.93
CA TYR A 140 0.14 -0.38 14.72
C TYR A 140 1.22 0.41 15.44
N GLU A 141 1.20 0.39 16.77
CA GLU A 141 2.20 1.07 17.59
C GLU A 141 3.37 0.15 17.90
N THR A 142 4.59 0.69 17.76
CA THR A 142 5.83 -0.05 18.00
C THR A 142 5.85 -0.63 19.41
N ASN A 143 6.23 -1.89 19.53
CA ASN A 143 6.30 -2.68 20.76
C ASN A 143 4.96 -2.96 21.44
N SER A 144 3.83 -2.53 20.88
CA SER A 144 2.52 -2.82 21.46
C SER A 144 2.20 -4.32 21.39
N CYS A 145 2.58 -4.99 20.29
CA CYS A 145 2.22 -6.38 20.00
C CYS A 145 0.72 -6.68 20.16
N THR A 146 -0.11 -5.64 20.02
CA THR A 146 -1.57 -5.69 20.08
C THR A 146 -2.14 -5.06 18.83
N GLN A 147 -3.37 -5.43 18.49
CA GLN A 147 -4.12 -4.73 17.45
C GLN A 147 -4.36 -3.28 17.89
N GLY A 148 -3.86 -2.32 17.13
CA GLY A 148 -4.15 -0.89 17.34
C GLY A 148 -5.49 -0.48 16.72
N LEU A 149 -5.67 0.82 16.49
CA LEU A 149 -6.88 1.35 15.85
C LEU A 149 -7.12 0.68 14.49
N SER A 150 -8.31 0.11 14.32
CA SER A 150 -8.79 -0.46 13.06
C SER A 150 -10.04 0.31 12.64
N GLN A 151 -10.09 0.78 11.39
CA GLN A 151 -11.19 1.60 10.92
C GLN A 151 -11.47 1.32 9.44
N ARG A 152 -12.76 1.16 9.12
CA ARG A 152 -13.27 1.23 7.75
C ARG A 152 -13.75 2.65 7.47
N ILE A 153 -13.36 3.18 6.31
CA ILE A 153 -13.67 4.54 5.84
C ILE A 153 -14.53 4.42 4.60
N ASP A 154 -15.83 4.58 4.77
CA ASP A 154 -16.82 4.55 3.70
C ASP A 154 -16.81 5.85 2.86
N ALA A 155 -17.50 5.82 1.72
CA ALA A 155 -17.55 6.94 0.77
C ALA A 155 -18.16 8.22 1.37
N ASP A 156 -19.07 8.07 2.32
CA ASP A 156 -19.77 9.14 3.02
C ASP A 156 -19.05 9.61 4.28
N ASN A 157 -17.88 9.03 4.61
CA ASN A 157 -17.11 9.41 5.77
C ASN A 157 -16.73 10.90 5.76
N GLU A 158 -17.06 11.62 6.84
CA GLU A 158 -16.85 13.07 6.93
C GLU A 158 -15.38 13.50 6.82
N TYR A 159 -14.45 12.72 7.36
CA TYR A 159 -13.01 13.03 7.25
C TYR A 159 -12.55 12.95 5.79
N LEU A 160 -12.94 11.89 5.08
CA LEU A 160 -12.57 11.71 3.67
C LEU A 160 -13.12 12.84 2.81
N GLN A 161 -14.40 13.20 2.98
CA GLN A 161 -15.01 14.30 2.23
C GLN A 161 -14.35 15.65 2.55
N THR A 162 -14.07 15.91 3.83
CA THR A 162 -13.47 17.17 4.27
C THR A 162 -12.05 17.32 3.71
N ILE A 163 -11.23 16.26 3.77
CA ILE A 163 -9.89 16.24 3.20
C ILE A 163 -9.95 16.43 1.68
N SER A 164 -10.81 15.70 0.98
CA SER A 164 -10.95 15.79 -0.49
C SER A 164 -11.31 17.20 -0.95
N LYS A 165 -12.31 17.84 -0.31
CA LYS A 165 -12.76 19.20 -0.62
C LYS A 165 -11.68 20.24 -0.29
N GLY A 166 -11.10 20.14 0.90
CA GLY A 166 -10.05 21.05 1.38
C GLY A 166 -8.80 20.99 0.50
N TRP A 167 -8.36 19.79 0.15
CA TRP A 167 -7.20 19.56 -0.70
C TRP A 167 -7.41 20.09 -2.13
N GLY A 168 -8.57 19.81 -2.72
CA GLY A 168 -8.91 20.36 -4.04
C GLY A 168 -8.91 21.88 -4.08
N SER A 169 -9.46 22.54 -3.04
CA SER A 169 -9.42 24.00 -2.92
C SER A 169 -7.99 24.53 -2.75
N ALA A 170 -7.17 23.86 -1.94
CA ALA A 170 -5.78 24.26 -1.71
C ALA A 170 -4.94 24.14 -2.99
N LEU A 171 -5.08 23.07 -3.75
CA LEU A 171 -4.39 22.88 -5.03
C LEU A 171 -4.76 23.95 -6.04
N LYS A 172 -6.05 24.30 -6.15
CA LYS A 172 -6.49 25.37 -7.05
C LYS A 172 -5.87 26.71 -6.68
N LYS A 173 -5.88 27.06 -5.39
CA LYS A 173 -5.24 28.30 -4.89
C LYS A 173 -3.73 28.31 -5.13
N ALA A 174 -3.06 27.18 -4.90
CA ALA A 174 -1.63 27.05 -5.15
C ALA A 174 -1.32 27.25 -6.64
N PHE A 175 -2.10 26.65 -7.53
CA PHE A 175 -1.96 26.85 -8.97
C PHE A 175 -2.18 28.31 -9.38
N GLU A 176 -3.24 28.95 -8.89
CA GLU A 176 -3.55 30.37 -9.15
C GLU A 176 -2.48 31.33 -8.61
N SER A 177 -1.67 30.90 -7.63
CA SER A 177 -0.56 31.69 -7.09
C SER A 177 0.72 31.60 -7.93
N LEU A 178 0.79 30.68 -8.90
CA LEU A 178 1.94 30.56 -9.78
C LEU A 178 1.93 31.68 -10.83
N PRO A 179 3.10 32.19 -11.24
CA PRO A 179 3.18 33.15 -12.33
C PRO A 179 2.79 32.51 -13.66
N ASP A 180 2.11 33.28 -14.51
CA ASP A 180 1.82 32.86 -15.89
C ASP A 180 3.13 32.65 -16.69
N VAL A 181 3.14 31.63 -17.54
CA VAL A 181 4.27 31.40 -18.45
C VAL A 181 4.25 32.40 -19.60
N THR A 182 5.41 32.99 -19.91
CA THR A 182 5.55 33.85 -21.09
C THR A 182 5.67 33.00 -22.35
N LEU A 183 4.67 33.05 -23.23
CA LEU A 183 4.67 32.34 -24.51
C LEU A 183 5.10 33.30 -25.63
N ASN A 184 6.39 33.30 -25.97
CA ASN A 184 6.87 34.05 -27.13
C ASN A 184 6.49 33.30 -28.41
N LYS A 185 5.67 33.92 -29.27
CA LYS A 185 5.49 33.44 -30.65
C LYS A 185 6.78 33.72 -31.41
N GLN A 186 7.48 32.66 -31.83
CA GLN A 186 8.47 32.81 -32.91
C GLN A 186 7.71 33.28 -34.14
N ASN A 187 7.97 34.50 -34.57
CA ASN A 187 7.51 34.97 -35.87
C ASN A 187 8.35 34.24 -36.92
N ASP A 188 7.77 33.22 -37.56
CA ASP A 188 8.25 32.71 -38.84
C ASP A 188 8.05 33.80 -39.90
N THR A 189 9.03 34.69 -40.03
CA THR A 189 9.18 35.53 -41.22
C THR A 189 9.84 34.70 -42.31
N ALA A 190 9.03 34.32 -43.30
CA ALA A 190 9.49 33.94 -44.64
C ALA A 190 9.98 35.16 -45.43
#